data_AF-A0A9X4M2I4-F1
#
_entry.id   AF-A0A9X4M2I4-F1
#
_cell.length_a   1.000
_cell.length_b   1.000
_cell.length_c   1.000
_cell.angle_alpha   90.00
_cell.angle_beta   90.00
_cell.angle_gamma   90.00
#
_symmetry.space_group_name_H-M   'P 1'
#
loop_
_entity.id
_entity.type
_entity.pdbx_description
1 polymer ?
#
loop_
_entity_poly.entity_id
_entity_poly.type
_entity_poly.pdbx_seq_one_letter_code
_entity_poly.pdbx_strand_id
1 'polypeptide(L)'
;MRGKGMTYDTGFVRNGRVSREEFDPEVVGRELSIIRNDLHCTAVQIVGGDPGRLELAARCAAEVGLEVWFSPYPLDLTPDEIATLFVDCAERAERIRRTGAEVVFVAGVELSIMNHGFIPGESTSERLDLLLGDPDARPARFAEVSTRLNDFFGEVLPRVRARFEGKVTYACIQFEQIDWTPFDYLSMELIRSAEVADRFREGVRTLVAQGKPVAVTGFGTATWSGSGDVAPRSMEIAEHDAYGDPIRLNGHYTRDEAGQAAYLRELLEIFDSEGVDSTFVFLFALYNYPHRPNGDPRDDLDLAGLGIVKVLEDRRGHTYPDMAWEPKMAFTAVAEHYRK
;
A
#
# COMPACT_ATOMS: atom_id res chain seq x y z
N MET A 1 -16.10 -8.45 -7.27
CA MET A 1 -14.72 -8.56 -6.76
C MET A 1 -14.59 -9.74 -5.78
N ARG A 2 -13.51 -10.51 -5.84
CA ARG A 2 -13.21 -11.66 -4.96
C ARG A 2 -12.50 -11.23 -3.67
N GLY A 3 -11.42 -10.46 -3.80
CA GLY A 3 -10.65 -9.93 -2.66
C GLY A 3 -11.08 -8.51 -2.29
N LYS A 4 -11.89 -8.39 -1.25
CA LYS A 4 -12.29 -7.10 -0.64
C LYS A 4 -11.25 -6.75 0.41
N GLY A 5 -10.23 -5.99 0.02
CA GLY A 5 -8.99 -5.86 0.77
C GLY A 5 -8.78 -4.50 1.43
N MET A 6 -7.98 -4.54 2.49
CA MET A 6 -7.42 -3.36 3.17
C MET A 6 -5.91 -3.51 3.27
N THR A 7 -5.16 -2.42 3.15
CA THR A 7 -3.73 -2.42 3.44
C THR A 7 -3.47 -2.13 4.93
N TYR A 8 -2.70 -3.00 5.59
CA TYR A 8 -2.33 -2.91 6.99
C TYR A 8 -0.83 -2.65 7.14
N ASP A 9 -0.49 -1.48 7.69
CA ASP A 9 0.89 -1.03 7.91
C ASP A 9 1.47 -1.61 9.20
N THR A 10 2.61 -2.30 9.08
CA THR A 10 3.39 -2.84 10.20
C THR A 10 4.62 -1.98 10.56
N GLY A 11 4.87 -0.92 9.80
CA GLY A 11 6.00 -0.02 9.91
C GLY A 11 6.96 -0.19 8.73
N PHE A 12 7.25 0.92 8.06
CA PHE A 12 8.28 1.02 7.04
C PHE A 12 9.65 1.21 7.69
N VAL A 13 10.65 0.50 7.18
CA VAL A 13 12.04 0.59 7.68
C VAL A 13 12.84 1.45 6.71
N ARG A 14 13.39 2.57 7.18
CA ARG A 14 14.30 3.43 6.41
C ARG A 14 15.40 3.93 7.32
N ASN A 15 16.66 3.82 6.88
CA ASN A 15 17.83 4.25 7.67
C ASN A 15 17.86 3.68 9.11
N GLY A 16 17.41 2.43 9.28
CA GLY A 16 17.33 1.75 10.58
C GLY A 16 16.22 2.24 11.52
N ARG A 17 15.38 3.19 11.08
CA ARG A 17 14.18 3.65 11.81
C ARG A 17 12.93 2.97 11.28
N VAL A 18 11.95 2.79 12.16
CA VAL A 18 10.66 2.20 11.84
C VAL A 18 9.57 3.27 11.97
N SER A 19 8.78 3.50 10.93
CA SER A 19 7.73 4.54 10.91
C SER A 19 6.62 4.33 11.95
N ARG A 20 6.46 3.10 12.43
CA ARG A 20 5.52 2.73 13.48
C ARG A 20 6.31 2.28 14.70
N GLU A 21 6.51 3.15 15.68
CA GLU A 21 7.33 2.82 16.85
C GLU A 21 6.68 1.71 17.69
N GLU A 22 5.41 1.91 18.08
CA GLU A 22 4.64 0.95 18.86
C GLU A 22 3.95 -0.11 18.00
N PHE A 23 4.15 -1.39 18.33
CA PHE A 23 3.58 -2.53 17.61
C PHE A 23 3.10 -3.61 18.58
N ASP A 24 2.02 -3.31 19.29
CA ASP A 24 1.40 -4.20 20.26
C ASP A 24 0.59 -5.32 19.55
N PRO A 25 0.90 -6.61 19.78
CA PRO A 25 0.18 -7.73 19.18
C PRO A 25 -1.33 -7.74 19.47
N GLU A 26 -1.77 -7.28 20.66
CA GLU A 26 -3.20 -7.25 21.00
C GLU A 26 -3.94 -6.20 20.16
N VAL A 27 -3.32 -5.04 19.95
CA VAL A 27 -3.84 -4.00 19.05
C VAL A 27 -3.90 -4.54 17.62
N VAL A 28 -2.83 -5.17 17.14
CA VAL A 28 -2.77 -5.75 15.78
C VAL A 28 -3.90 -6.75 15.56
N GLY A 29 -4.09 -7.70 16.47
CA GLY A 29 -5.16 -8.70 16.38
C GLY A 29 -6.56 -8.07 16.38
N ARG A 30 -6.77 -7.05 17.22
CA ARG A 30 -8.05 -6.36 17.31
C ARG A 30 -8.35 -5.50 16.08
N GLU A 31 -7.36 -4.80 15.52
CA GLU A 31 -7.50 -4.05 14.26
C GLU A 31 -7.84 -4.97 13.09
N LEU A 32 -7.15 -6.11 12.96
CA LEU A 32 -7.43 -7.10 11.92
C LEU A 32 -8.83 -7.73 12.08
N SER A 33 -9.29 -7.91 13.32
CA SER A 33 -10.69 -8.32 13.59
C SER A 33 -11.70 -7.26 13.13
N ILE A 34 -11.42 -5.97 13.34
CA ILE A 34 -12.28 -4.86 12.87
C ILE A 34 -12.27 -4.81 11.33
N ILE A 35 -11.10 -4.97 10.70
CA ILE A 35 -10.98 -5.06 9.24
C ILE A 35 -11.83 -6.20 8.69
N ARG A 36 -11.79 -7.38 9.32
CA ARG A 36 -12.61 -8.52 8.91
C ARG A 36 -14.12 -8.26 9.08
N ASN A 37 -14.53 -7.85 10.27
CA ASN A 37 -15.92 -7.90 10.70
C ASN A 37 -16.69 -6.62 10.40
N ASP A 38 -16.06 -5.46 10.60
CA ASP A 38 -16.76 -4.17 10.56
C ASP A 38 -16.59 -3.51 9.20
N LEU A 39 -15.41 -3.68 8.56
CA LEU A 39 -15.16 -3.29 7.18
C LEU A 39 -15.58 -4.36 6.15
N HIS A 40 -15.98 -5.56 6.60
CA HIS A 40 -16.40 -6.69 5.75
C HIS A 40 -15.31 -7.16 4.77
N CYS A 41 -14.03 -6.91 5.09
CA CYS A 41 -12.93 -7.35 4.24
C CYS A 41 -12.81 -8.87 4.20
N THR A 42 -12.34 -9.40 3.08
CA THR A 42 -12.03 -10.83 2.88
C THR A 42 -10.53 -11.08 2.74
N ALA A 43 -9.74 -10.03 2.50
CA ALA A 43 -8.29 -10.08 2.38
C ALA A 43 -7.64 -8.90 3.10
N VAL A 44 -6.35 -9.03 3.43
CA VAL A 44 -5.52 -7.92 3.91
C VAL A 44 -4.14 -7.99 3.28
N GLN A 45 -3.64 -6.85 2.80
CA GLN A 45 -2.24 -6.71 2.38
C GLN A 45 -1.44 -6.16 3.54
N ILE A 46 -0.51 -6.97 4.05
CA ILE A 46 0.31 -6.64 5.21
C ILE A 46 1.63 -6.11 4.67
N VAL A 47 1.88 -4.82 4.89
CA VAL A 47 3.03 -4.09 4.35
C VAL A 47 3.96 -3.65 5.47
N GLY A 48 5.26 -3.58 5.19
CA GLY A 48 6.28 -3.08 6.10
C GLY A 48 7.67 -3.65 5.84
N GLY A 49 8.66 -3.12 6.55
CA GLY A 49 10.07 -3.46 6.35
C GLY A 49 10.64 -4.51 7.32
N ASP A 50 9.94 -4.83 8.41
CA ASP A 50 10.39 -5.82 9.40
C ASP A 50 9.69 -7.18 9.19
N PRO A 51 10.43 -8.26 8.85
CA PRO A 51 9.85 -9.58 8.61
C PRO A 51 9.11 -10.18 9.82
N GLY A 52 9.56 -9.87 11.03
CA GLY A 52 8.94 -10.35 12.27
C GLY A 52 7.57 -9.73 12.50
N ARG A 53 7.44 -8.42 12.26
CA ARG A 53 6.16 -7.69 12.34
C ARG A 53 5.19 -8.12 11.25
N LEU A 54 5.67 -8.32 10.02
CA LEU A 54 4.87 -8.90 8.93
C LEU A 54 4.31 -10.28 9.31
N GLU A 55 5.16 -11.17 9.83
CA GLU A 55 4.74 -12.51 10.25
C GLU A 55 3.75 -12.48 11.42
N LEU A 56 3.93 -11.55 12.36
CA LEU A 56 3.00 -11.37 13.47
C LEU A 56 1.61 -10.95 12.99
N ALA A 57 1.53 -9.88 12.19
CA ALA A 57 0.26 -9.44 11.64
C ALA A 57 -0.38 -10.50 10.73
N ALA A 58 0.43 -11.24 9.96
CA ALA A 58 -0.04 -12.33 9.11
C ALA A 58 -0.68 -13.48 9.90
N ARG A 59 -0.12 -13.84 11.06
CA ARG A 59 -0.76 -14.81 11.97
C ARG A 59 -2.11 -14.30 12.46
N CYS A 60 -2.17 -13.08 12.97
CA CYS A 60 -3.41 -12.49 13.45
C CYS A 60 -4.48 -12.41 12.33
N ALA A 61 -4.08 -12.06 11.11
CA ALA A 61 -4.97 -11.99 9.96
C ALA A 61 -5.53 -13.37 9.58
N ALA A 62 -4.66 -14.39 9.56
CA ALA A 62 -5.05 -15.77 9.32
C ALA A 62 -6.02 -16.30 10.40
N GLU A 63 -5.80 -15.98 11.67
CA GLU A 63 -6.65 -16.38 12.80
C GLU A 63 -8.08 -15.81 12.71
N VAL A 64 -8.23 -14.59 12.19
CA VAL A 64 -9.56 -13.98 11.93
C VAL A 64 -10.15 -14.36 10.56
N GLY A 65 -9.47 -15.22 9.80
CA GLY A 65 -9.96 -15.76 8.54
C GLY A 65 -9.87 -14.81 7.35
N LEU A 66 -8.90 -13.89 7.34
CA LEU A 66 -8.56 -13.08 6.16
C LEU A 66 -7.57 -13.83 5.26
N GLU A 67 -7.73 -13.72 3.95
CA GLU A 67 -6.66 -14.04 3.00
C GLU A 67 -5.50 -13.06 3.20
N VAL A 68 -4.27 -13.56 3.31
CA VAL A 68 -3.09 -12.75 3.63
C VAL A 68 -2.29 -12.47 2.37
N TRP A 69 -2.15 -11.19 2.02
CA TRP A 69 -1.20 -10.71 1.04
C TRP A 69 0.07 -10.26 1.79
N PHE A 70 1.03 -11.17 1.91
CA PHE A 70 2.28 -10.97 2.65
C PHE A 70 3.24 -10.15 1.78
N SER A 71 3.44 -8.88 2.14
CA SER A 71 4.05 -7.88 1.25
C SER A 71 5.25 -7.18 1.90
N PRO A 72 6.45 -7.78 1.90
CA PRO A 72 7.66 -7.04 2.29
C PRO A 72 7.82 -5.78 1.45
N TYR A 73 8.06 -4.66 2.13
CA TYR A 73 8.20 -3.34 1.50
C TYR A 73 9.63 -2.80 1.74
N PRO A 74 10.61 -3.21 0.90
CA PRO A 74 11.98 -2.71 1.01
C PRO A 74 12.04 -1.25 0.58
N LEU A 75 12.81 -0.44 1.31
CA LEU A 75 13.10 0.95 1.02
C LEU A 75 14.60 1.19 1.09
N ASP A 76 15.14 1.83 0.06
CA ASP A 76 16.57 2.18 -0.06
C ASP A 76 17.50 0.97 0.16
N LEU A 77 17.08 -0.21 -0.32
CA LEU A 77 17.90 -1.43 -0.33
C LEU A 77 18.50 -1.68 -1.72
N THR A 78 19.56 -2.48 -1.75
CA THR A 78 20.14 -3.03 -2.98
C THR A 78 19.42 -4.31 -3.42
N PRO A 79 19.51 -4.72 -4.70
CA PRO A 79 18.90 -5.97 -5.17
C PRO A 79 19.27 -7.22 -4.35
N ASP A 80 20.53 -7.34 -3.90
CA ASP A 80 20.98 -8.49 -3.08
C ASP A 80 20.32 -8.51 -1.69
N GLU A 81 20.16 -7.34 -1.07
CA GLU A 81 19.46 -7.18 0.21
C GLU A 81 17.97 -7.48 0.06
N ILE A 82 17.34 -7.02 -1.02
CA ILE A 82 15.95 -7.33 -1.34
C ILE A 82 15.77 -8.83 -1.55
N ALA A 83 16.66 -9.49 -2.28
CA ALA A 83 16.60 -10.93 -2.51
C ALA A 83 16.71 -11.71 -1.18
N THR A 84 17.57 -11.26 -0.28
CA THR A 84 17.71 -11.85 1.07
C THR A 84 16.42 -11.67 1.88
N LEU A 85 15.86 -10.47 1.89
CA LEU A 85 14.60 -10.15 2.55
C LEU A 85 13.44 -11.01 2.02
N PHE A 86 13.34 -11.16 0.70
CA PHE A 86 12.27 -11.94 0.07
C PHE A 86 12.35 -13.42 0.40
N VAL A 87 13.54 -14.00 0.49
CA VAL A 87 13.70 -15.42 0.87
C VAL A 87 13.26 -15.65 2.33
N ASP A 88 13.65 -14.78 3.26
CA ASP A 88 13.18 -14.87 4.67
C ASP A 88 11.66 -14.69 4.76
N CYS A 89 11.11 -13.69 4.07
CA CYS A 89 9.67 -13.45 4.06
C CYS A 89 8.88 -14.58 3.39
N ALA A 90 9.44 -15.24 2.38
CA ALA A 90 8.82 -16.40 1.73
C ALA A 90 8.72 -17.59 2.69
N GLU A 91 9.76 -17.87 3.48
CA GLU A 91 9.71 -18.90 4.53
C GLU A 91 8.68 -18.58 5.61
N ARG A 92 8.57 -17.30 5.99
CA ARG A 92 7.55 -16.81 6.94
C ARG A 92 6.15 -17.01 6.39
N ALA A 93 5.91 -16.55 5.17
CA ALA A 93 4.63 -16.72 4.47
C ALA A 93 4.23 -18.20 4.35
N GLU A 94 5.18 -19.10 4.09
CA GLU A 94 4.92 -20.55 4.05
C GLU A 94 4.51 -21.11 5.41
N ARG A 95 5.07 -20.61 6.52
CA ARG A 95 4.61 -21.01 7.87
C ARG A 95 3.15 -20.64 8.09
N ILE A 96 2.72 -19.45 7.64
CA ILE A 96 1.32 -19.02 7.71
C ILE A 96 0.44 -19.88 6.81
N ARG A 97 0.83 -20.12 5.56
CA ARG A 97 0.07 -20.97 4.64
C ARG A 97 -0.16 -22.38 5.20
N ARG A 98 0.85 -22.96 5.87
CA ARG A 98 0.76 -24.30 6.47
C ARG A 98 -0.22 -24.40 7.64
N THR A 99 -0.71 -23.29 8.19
CA THR A 99 -1.83 -23.30 9.15
C THR A 99 -3.19 -23.48 8.46
N GLY A 100 -3.23 -23.52 7.13
CA GLY A 100 -4.45 -23.61 6.32
C GLY A 100 -4.96 -22.26 5.81
N ALA A 101 -4.23 -21.17 6.04
CA ALA A 101 -4.58 -19.85 5.52
C ALA A 101 -4.24 -19.72 4.02
N GLU A 102 -5.07 -19.00 3.29
CA GLU A 102 -4.75 -18.55 1.93
C GLU A 102 -3.72 -17.41 2.02
N VAL A 103 -2.57 -17.59 1.36
CA VAL A 103 -1.48 -16.63 1.38
C VAL A 103 -1.02 -16.33 -0.05
N VAL A 104 -0.91 -15.04 -0.36
CA VAL A 104 -0.26 -14.51 -1.57
C VAL A 104 1.01 -13.79 -1.14
N PHE A 105 2.15 -14.12 -1.74
CA PHE A 105 3.40 -13.41 -1.51
C PHE A 105 3.53 -12.27 -2.53
N VAL A 106 3.64 -11.03 -2.05
CA VAL A 106 3.84 -9.85 -2.90
C VAL A 106 5.33 -9.51 -2.88
N ALA A 107 6.02 -9.77 -4.00
CA ALA A 107 7.46 -9.64 -4.16
C ALA A 107 7.91 -8.17 -4.31
N GLY A 108 7.53 -7.33 -3.34
CA GLY A 108 7.85 -5.92 -3.31
C GLY A 108 6.77 -5.02 -3.88
N VAL A 109 7.00 -3.72 -3.70
CA VAL A 109 6.13 -2.63 -4.15
C VAL A 109 7.03 -1.56 -4.75
N GLU A 110 6.76 -1.14 -5.99
CA GLU A 110 7.43 -0.01 -6.65
C GLU A 110 8.96 -0.05 -6.58
N LEU A 111 9.55 -1.24 -6.76
CA LEU A 111 10.97 -1.49 -6.51
C LEU A 111 11.87 -0.53 -7.28
N SER A 112 11.50 -0.14 -8.51
CA SER A 112 12.37 0.69 -9.34
C SER A 112 12.65 2.07 -8.75
N ILE A 113 11.69 2.67 -8.05
CA ILE A 113 11.79 4.02 -7.49
C ILE A 113 12.06 3.99 -5.98
N MET A 114 11.67 2.91 -5.29
CA MET A 114 11.85 2.79 -3.84
C MET A 114 13.22 2.27 -3.43
N ASN A 115 13.97 1.66 -4.35
CA ASN A 115 15.23 0.97 -4.04
C ASN A 115 16.36 1.35 -5.01
N HIS A 116 17.58 1.03 -4.60
CA HIS A 116 18.78 1.28 -5.41
C HIS A 116 18.95 0.21 -6.51
N GLY A 117 19.78 0.51 -7.50
CA GLY A 117 20.21 -0.46 -8.52
C GLY A 117 19.31 -0.54 -9.76
N PHE A 118 18.05 -0.09 -9.69
CA PHE A 118 17.16 -0.07 -10.84
C PHE A 118 17.24 1.24 -11.63
N ILE A 119 17.21 2.38 -10.93
CA ILE A 119 17.33 3.73 -11.47
C ILE A 119 18.49 4.44 -10.73
N PRO A 120 19.41 5.13 -11.43
CA PRO A 120 20.41 5.96 -10.77
C PRO A 120 19.78 7.05 -9.90
N GLY A 121 20.25 7.20 -8.66
CA GLY A 121 19.78 8.20 -7.71
C GLY A 121 19.83 7.70 -6.27
N GLU A 122 20.20 8.58 -5.37
CA GLU A 122 20.31 8.29 -3.93
C GLU A 122 18.95 8.42 -3.22
N SER A 123 18.03 9.21 -3.78
CA SER A 123 16.68 9.39 -3.23
C SER A 123 15.59 9.02 -4.22
N THR A 124 14.38 8.74 -3.71
CA THR A 124 13.18 8.53 -4.53
C THR A 124 12.91 9.73 -5.45
N SER A 125 13.13 10.96 -4.98
CA SER A 125 12.97 12.18 -5.80
C SER A 125 13.94 12.19 -6.97
N GLU A 126 15.23 11.93 -6.73
CA GLU A 126 16.25 11.90 -7.79
C GLU A 126 15.93 10.82 -8.83
N ARG A 127 15.48 9.64 -8.38
CA ARG A 127 15.08 8.54 -9.27
C ARG A 127 13.86 8.93 -10.12
N LEU A 128 12.85 9.58 -9.53
CA LEU A 128 11.69 10.08 -10.25
C LEU A 128 12.03 11.20 -11.23
N ASP A 129 12.85 12.17 -10.82
CA ASP A 129 13.29 13.28 -11.66
C ASP A 129 14.09 12.78 -12.86
N LEU A 130 14.97 11.79 -12.66
CA LEU A 130 15.68 11.13 -13.75
C LEU A 130 14.70 10.38 -14.65
N LEU A 131 13.74 9.66 -14.10
CA LEU A 131 12.83 8.84 -14.87
C LEU A 131 11.87 9.69 -15.72
N LEU A 132 11.40 10.82 -15.18
CA LEU A 132 10.33 11.62 -15.76
C LEU A 132 10.79 12.96 -16.35
N GLY A 133 11.98 13.45 -16.04
CA GLY A 133 12.42 14.81 -16.38
C GLY A 133 12.57 15.11 -17.86
N ASP A 134 12.79 14.10 -18.71
CA ASP A 134 12.96 14.26 -20.16
C ASP A 134 11.93 13.42 -20.94
N PRO A 135 10.87 14.06 -21.48
CA PRO A 135 9.80 13.37 -22.20
C PRO A 135 10.27 12.51 -23.38
N ASP A 136 11.31 12.93 -24.10
CA ASP A 136 11.81 12.22 -25.28
C ASP A 136 12.59 10.96 -24.88
N ALA A 137 13.25 11.00 -23.71
CA ALA A 137 13.99 9.86 -23.17
C ALA A 137 13.12 8.86 -22.38
N ARG A 138 11.91 9.26 -21.94
CA ARG A 138 11.03 8.42 -21.09
C ARG A 138 10.80 7.02 -21.64
N PRO A 139 10.43 6.80 -22.92
CA PRO A 139 10.15 5.44 -23.41
C PRO A 139 11.36 4.51 -23.28
N ALA A 140 12.56 5.02 -23.57
CA ALA A 140 13.79 4.25 -23.45
C ALA A 140 14.12 3.94 -21.98
N ARG A 141 13.98 4.93 -21.08
CA ARG A 141 14.21 4.75 -19.64
C ARG A 141 13.23 3.74 -19.03
N PHE A 142 11.95 3.80 -19.41
CA PHE A 142 10.95 2.84 -18.93
C PHE A 142 11.28 1.41 -19.37
N ALA A 143 11.68 1.23 -20.64
CA ALA A 143 12.09 -0.07 -21.16
C ALA A 143 13.34 -0.61 -20.44
N GLU A 144 14.33 0.23 -20.17
CA GLU A 144 15.54 -0.14 -19.44
C GLU A 144 15.23 -0.57 -17.99
N VAL A 145 14.45 0.22 -17.26
CA VAL A 145 14.02 -0.10 -15.89
C VAL A 145 13.24 -1.40 -15.85
N SER A 146 12.31 -1.58 -16.79
CA SER A 146 11.51 -2.80 -16.89
C SER A 146 12.37 -4.03 -17.17
N THR A 147 13.40 -3.90 -18.01
CA THR A 147 14.36 -4.99 -18.27
C THR A 147 15.12 -5.37 -17.00
N ARG A 148 15.65 -4.39 -16.26
CA ARG A 148 16.36 -4.63 -14.99
C ARG A 148 15.48 -5.28 -13.93
N LEU A 149 14.22 -4.87 -13.82
CA LEU A 149 13.25 -5.49 -12.91
C LEU A 149 12.95 -6.94 -13.31
N ASN A 150 12.71 -7.20 -14.60
CA ASN A 150 12.43 -8.55 -15.08
C ASN A 150 13.64 -9.49 -14.91
N ASP A 151 14.86 -9.01 -15.14
CA ASP A 151 16.09 -9.76 -14.86
C ASP A 151 16.22 -10.10 -13.36
N PHE A 152 15.96 -9.11 -12.49
CA PHE A 152 15.94 -9.33 -11.04
C PHE A 152 14.88 -10.37 -10.62
N PHE A 153 13.67 -10.30 -11.18
CA PHE A 153 12.62 -11.28 -10.91
C PHE A 153 12.97 -12.69 -11.42
N GLY A 154 13.64 -12.78 -12.58
CA GLY A 154 14.18 -14.03 -13.11
C GLY A 154 15.15 -14.72 -12.16
N GLU A 155 15.90 -13.95 -11.36
CA GLU A 155 16.83 -14.47 -10.35
C GLU A 155 16.15 -14.80 -9.01
N VAL A 156 15.32 -13.89 -8.49
CA VAL A 156 14.81 -13.99 -7.10
C VAL A 156 13.60 -14.90 -6.99
N LEU A 157 12.71 -14.95 -7.99
CA LEU A 157 11.49 -15.77 -7.90
C LEU A 157 11.77 -17.27 -7.75
N PRO A 158 12.76 -17.88 -8.43
CA PRO A 158 13.14 -19.26 -8.16
C PRO A 158 13.53 -19.50 -6.69
N ARG A 159 14.17 -18.53 -6.04
CA ARG A 159 14.56 -18.62 -4.62
C ARG A 159 13.34 -18.51 -3.70
N VAL A 160 12.40 -17.61 -4.01
CA VAL A 160 11.11 -17.49 -3.30
C VAL A 160 10.31 -18.77 -3.43
N ARG A 161 10.17 -19.32 -4.64
CA ARG A 161 9.43 -20.56 -4.93
C ARG A 161 10.04 -21.79 -4.26
N ALA A 162 11.35 -21.80 -4.00
CA ALA A 162 11.99 -22.85 -3.22
C ALA A 162 11.59 -22.86 -1.72
N ARG A 163 11.01 -21.75 -1.22
CA ARG A 163 10.58 -21.60 0.18
C ARG A 163 9.07 -21.52 0.35
N PHE A 164 8.35 -21.11 -0.69
CA PHE A 164 6.92 -20.82 -0.63
C PHE A 164 6.14 -21.44 -1.80
N GLU A 165 5.08 -22.17 -1.47
CA GLU A 165 4.27 -22.93 -2.44
C GLU A 165 2.94 -22.24 -2.80
N GLY A 166 2.64 -21.08 -2.19
CA GLY A 166 1.41 -20.32 -2.48
C GLY A 166 1.52 -19.44 -3.73
N LYS A 167 0.56 -18.52 -3.91
CA LYS A 167 0.53 -17.63 -5.08
C LYS A 167 1.51 -16.45 -4.91
N VAL A 168 2.10 -15.98 -6.00
CA VAL A 168 3.07 -14.87 -5.99
C VAL A 168 2.65 -13.78 -6.96
N THR A 169 2.87 -12.52 -6.58
CA THR A 169 2.69 -11.35 -7.45
C THR A 169 3.70 -10.25 -7.11
N TYR A 170 3.60 -9.09 -7.75
CA TYR A 170 4.45 -7.92 -7.55
C TYR A 170 3.65 -6.63 -7.75
N ALA A 171 3.66 -5.71 -6.78
CA ALA A 171 2.89 -4.48 -6.86
C ALA A 171 3.66 -3.42 -7.67
N CYS A 172 3.32 -3.29 -8.95
CA CYS A 172 4.02 -2.39 -9.86
C CYS A 172 3.35 -1.02 -9.97
N ILE A 173 4.02 -0.10 -10.66
CA ILE A 173 3.48 1.20 -11.11
C ILE A 173 3.44 1.27 -12.64
N GLN A 174 2.75 2.28 -13.19
CA GLN A 174 2.33 2.32 -14.60
C GLN A 174 3.49 2.28 -15.61
N PHE A 175 4.71 2.68 -15.21
CA PHE A 175 5.88 2.68 -16.09
C PHE A 175 6.79 1.43 -15.92
N GLU A 176 6.43 0.50 -15.05
CA GLU A 176 7.11 -0.80 -14.92
C GLU A 176 6.41 -1.84 -15.80
N GLN A 177 7.04 -2.21 -16.92
CA GLN A 177 6.53 -3.21 -17.86
C GLN A 177 6.99 -4.61 -17.44
N ILE A 178 6.24 -5.22 -16.54
CA ILE A 178 6.58 -6.51 -15.93
C ILE A 178 6.20 -7.68 -16.84
N ASP A 179 7.11 -8.66 -16.95
CA ASP A 179 6.75 -9.99 -17.44
C ASP A 179 5.93 -10.70 -16.37
N TRP A 180 4.62 -10.77 -16.60
CA TRP A 180 3.69 -11.40 -15.65
C TRP A 180 3.74 -12.92 -15.69
N THR A 181 4.42 -13.56 -16.65
CA THR A 181 4.42 -15.02 -16.84
C THR A 181 4.67 -15.83 -15.55
N PRO A 182 5.66 -15.52 -14.68
CA PRO A 182 5.93 -16.29 -13.47
C PRO A 182 5.00 -15.97 -12.27
N PHE A 183 4.13 -14.98 -12.42
CA PHE A 183 3.23 -14.48 -11.37
C PHE A 183 1.79 -14.98 -11.54
N ASP A 184 1.06 -15.08 -10.44
CA ASP A 184 -0.34 -15.54 -10.41
C ASP A 184 -1.34 -14.40 -10.64
N TYR A 185 -0.96 -13.17 -10.29
CA TYR A 185 -1.74 -11.95 -10.47
C TYR A 185 -0.95 -10.90 -11.23
N LEU A 186 -1.66 -10.08 -12.01
CA LEU A 186 -1.19 -8.75 -12.43
C LEU A 186 -1.56 -7.80 -11.30
N SER A 187 -0.59 -7.18 -10.63
CA SER A 187 -0.89 -6.23 -9.55
C SER A 187 -0.25 -4.86 -9.73
N MET A 188 -1.01 -3.83 -9.36
CA MET A 188 -0.62 -2.44 -9.59
C MET A 188 -1.16 -1.50 -8.51
N GLU A 189 -0.34 -0.51 -8.15
CA GLU A 189 -0.75 0.71 -7.46
C GLU A 189 -1.46 1.62 -8.48
N LEU A 190 -2.79 1.73 -8.37
CA LEU A 190 -3.61 2.37 -9.40
C LEU A 190 -4.43 3.52 -8.85
N ILE A 191 -3.85 4.71 -8.94
CA ILE A 191 -4.39 5.95 -8.38
C ILE A 191 -4.97 6.83 -9.48
N ARG A 192 -6.19 7.33 -9.28
CA ARG A 192 -6.83 8.30 -10.18
C ARG A 192 -6.45 9.73 -9.77
N SER A 193 -5.90 10.50 -10.70
CA SER A 193 -5.78 11.97 -10.62
C SER A 193 -6.77 12.65 -11.57
N ALA A 194 -6.91 13.98 -11.48
CA ALA A 194 -7.76 14.75 -12.40
C ALA A 194 -7.29 14.62 -13.86
N GLU A 195 -5.96 14.52 -14.08
CA GLU A 195 -5.34 14.41 -15.41
C GLU A 195 -5.71 13.12 -16.16
N VAL A 196 -6.16 12.09 -15.44
CA VAL A 196 -6.47 10.78 -16.02
C VAL A 196 -7.90 10.33 -15.77
N ALA A 197 -8.73 11.18 -15.16
CA ALA A 197 -10.08 10.81 -14.72
C ALA A 197 -10.98 10.33 -15.87
N ASP A 198 -10.88 10.99 -17.04
CA ASP A 198 -11.65 10.68 -18.25
C ASP A 198 -11.31 9.31 -18.86
N ARG A 199 -10.07 8.85 -18.68
CA ARG A 199 -9.55 7.58 -19.21
C ARG A 199 -9.38 6.48 -18.18
N PHE A 200 -9.53 6.77 -16.89
CA PHE A 200 -9.19 5.83 -15.81
C PHE A 200 -9.96 4.52 -15.90
N ARG A 201 -11.29 4.59 -16.08
CA ARG A 201 -12.17 3.42 -16.23
C ARG A 201 -11.78 2.55 -17.43
N GLU A 202 -11.48 3.17 -18.57
CA GLU A 202 -11.03 2.44 -19.77
C GLU A 202 -9.67 1.78 -19.53
N GLY A 203 -8.76 2.44 -18.81
CA GLY A 203 -7.50 1.86 -18.36
C GLY A 203 -7.70 0.60 -17.52
N VAL A 204 -8.58 0.64 -16.52
CA VAL A 204 -8.93 -0.53 -15.70
C VAL A 204 -9.46 -1.68 -16.56
N ARG A 205 -10.40 -1.39 -17.46
CA ARG A 205 -10.95 -2.40 -18.39
C ARG A 205 -9.86 -3.04 -19.25
N THR A 206 -8.92 -2.23 -19.74
CA THR A 206 -7.80 -2.70 -20.56
C THR A 206 -6.88 -3.62 -19.78
N LEU A 207 -6.62 -3.33 -18.50
CA LEU A 207 -5.86 -4.22 -17.62
C LEU A 207 -6.58 -5.57 -17.43
N VAL A 208 -7.87 -5.55 -17.11
CA VAL A 208 -8.68 -6.76 -16.90
C VAL A 208 -8.77 -7.62 -18.17
N ALA A 209 -8.84 -6.99 -19.35
CA ALA A 209 -8.92 -7.67 -20.64
C ALA A 209 -7.65 -8.49 -21.00
N GLN A 210 -6.54 -8.33 -20.27
CA GLN A 210 -5.33 -9.14 -20.46
C GLN A 210 -5.47 -10.60 -20.03
N GLY A 211 -6.55 -10.94 -19.30
CA GLY A 211 -6.92 -12.32 -18.98
C GLY A 211 -6.23 -12.92 -17.75
N LYS A 212 -5.27 -12.21 -17.15
CA LYS A 212 -4.73 -12.54 -15.81
C LYS A 212 -5.55 -11.85 -14.73
N PRO A 213 -5.85 -12.49 -13.58
CA PRO A 213 -6.54 -11.82 -12.47
C PRO A 213 -5.79 -10.54 -12.04
N VAL A 214 -6.50 -9.42 -12.05
CA VAL A 214 -5.95 -8.10 -11.69
C VAL A 214 -6.18 -7.84 -10.21
N ALA A 215 -5.13 -7.45 -9.49
CA ALA A 215 -5.21 -6.96 -8.12
C ALA A 215 -4.73 -5.51 -8.03
N VAL A 216 -5.57 -4.60 -7.55
CA VAL A 216 -5.16 -3.22 -7.26
C VAL A 216 -4.63 -3.18 -5.83
N THR A 217 -3.31 -3.12 -5.65
CA THR A 217 -2.63 -3.24 -4.34
C THR A 217 -2.53 -1.94 -3.56
N GLY A 218 -2.94 -0.84 -4.18
CA GLY A 218 -3.15 0.39 -3.47
C GLY A 218 -3.73 1.49 -4.33
N PHE A 219 -4.59 2.24 -3.66
CA PHE A 219 -5.28 3.42 -4.12
C PHE A 219 -5.82 4.14 -2.89
N GLY A 220 -5.86 5.47 -2.96
CA GLY A 220 -6.29 6.30 -1.85
C GLY A 220 -6.00 7.76 -2.12
N THR A 221 -6.45 8.60 -1.20
CA THR A 221 -6.13 10.02 -1.21
C THR A 221 -6.10 10.57 0.22
N ALA A 222 -5.36 11.65 0.42
CA ALA A 222 -5.23 12.31 1.72
C ALA A 222 -6.56 12.96 2.14
N THR A 223 -6.64 13.51 3.36
CA THR A 223 -7.93 13.94 3.96
C THR A 223 -8.14 15.46 3.88
N TRP A 224 -7.75 16.09 2.77
CA TRP A 224 -7.88 17.54 2.56
C TRP A 224 -8.60 17.88 1.24
N SER A 225 -9.24 19.05 1.18
CA SER A 225 -10.04 19.47 0.02
C SER A 225 -9.22 19.58 -1.27
N GLY A 226 -9.54 18.78 -2.28
CA GLY A 226 -8.81 18.73 -3.57
C GLY A 226 -7.73 17.65 -3.64
N SER A 227 -7.46 16.94 -2.54
CA SER A 227 -6.53 15.81 -2.49
C SER A 227 -6.80 14.76 -3.57
N GLY A 228 -8.08 14.45 -3.84
CA GLY A 228 -8.48 13.49 -4.87
C GLY A 228 -8.04 13.86 -6.29
N ASP A 229 -7.93 15.15 -6.62
CA ASP A 229 -7.51 15.59 -7.96
C ASP A 229 -6.00 15.39 -8.17
N VAL A 230 -5.24 15.40 -7.08
CA VAL A 230 -3.78 15.21 -7.06
C VAL A 230 -3.38 13.97 -6.27
N ALA A 231 -4.25 12.94 -6.22
CA ALA A 231 -4.12 11.81 -5.31
C ALA A 231 -2.72 11.15 -5.26
N PRO A 232 -2.00 10.93 -6.38
CA PRO A 232 -0.64 10.36 -6.35
C PRO A 232 0.38 11.20 -5.56
N ARG A 233 0.12 12.49 -5.40
CA ARG A 233 0.98 13.48 -4.71
C ARG A 233 0.31 14.09 -3.48
N SER A 234 -0.83 13.53 -3.05
CA SER A 234 -1.68 14.14 -2.02
C SER A 234 -1.02 14.24 -0.63
N MET A 235 0.04 13.46 -0.39
CA MET A 235 0.84 13.51 0.84
C MET A 235 1.98 14.55 0.83
N GLU A 236 2.30 15.17 -0.32
CA GLU A 236 3.39 16.17 -0.46
C GLU A 236 3.11 17.51 0.25
N ILE A 237 1.98 17.59 0.95
CA ILE A 237 1.65 18.71 1.82
C ILE A 237 2.35 18.60 3.19
N ALA A 238 3.04 17.49 3.48
CA ALA A 238 3.84 17.30 4.69
C ALA A 238 5.32 17.62 4.44
N GLU A 239 5.94 18.34 5.37
CA GLU A 239 7.38 18.53 5.48
C GLU A 239 7.98 17.36 6.28
N HIS A 240 9.09 16.79 5.81
CA HIS A 240 9.78 15.68 6.49
C HIS A 240 11.17 16.10 6.94
N ASP A 241 11.68 15.43 7.98
CA ASP A 241 13.06 15.59 8.41
C ASP A 241 14.03 14.80 7.50
N ALA A 242 15.34 14.86 7.82
CA ALA A 242 16.36 14.15 7.06
C ALA A 242 16.23 12.62 7.10
N TYR A 243 15.44 12.08 8.02
CA TYR A 243 15.17 10.64 8.16
C TYR A 243 13.86 10.22 7.48
N GLY A 244 13.06 11.18 7.01
CA GLY A 244 11.77 10.93 6.38
C GLY A 244 10.60 10.94 7.37
N ASP A 245 10.80 11.39 8.61
CA ASP A 245 9.73 11.50 9.60
C ASP A 245 8.93 12.80 9.35
N PRO A 246 7.57 12.75 9.34
CA PRO A 246 6.74 13.93 9.11
C PRO A 246 6.83 14.91 10.28
N ILE A 247 7.16 16.17 9.99
CA ILE A 247 7.32 17.22 10.99
C ILE A 247 6.02 18.02 11.15
N ARG A 248 5.51 18.57 10.03
CA ARG A 248 4.34 19.44 9.97
C ARG A 248 3.85 19.60 8.53
N LEU A 249 2.69 20.20 8.32
CA LEU A 249 2.21 20.57 7.00
C LEU A 249 2.93 21.81 6.46
N ASN A 250 3.13 21.91 5.14
CA ASN A 250 3.76 23.04 4.46
C ASN A 250 2.80 24.22 4.18
N GLY A 251 1.53 24.10 4.59
CA GLY A 251 0.49 25.08 4.35
C GLY A 251 -0.74 24.86 5.21
N HIS A 252 -1.77 25.68 5.00
CA HIS A 252 -3.06 25.53 5.69
C HIS A 252 -4.04 24.79 4.78
N TYR A 253 -4.54 23.66 5.25
CA TYR A 253 -5.41 22.77 4.48
C TYR A 253 -6.76 22.61 5.18
N THR A 254 -7.82 22.53 4.39
CA THR A 254 -9.17 22.27 4.90
C THR A 254 -9.41 20.77 4.92
N ARG A 255 -9.81 20.23 6.06
CA ARG A 255 -10.17 18.81 6.21
C ARG A 255 -11.37 18.45 5.35
N ASP A 256 -11.28 17.34 4.63
CA ASP A 256 -12.36 16.84 3.77
C ASP A 256 -12.49 15.31 3.83
N GLU A 257 -13.06 14.80 4.92
CA GLU A 257 -13.36 13.37 5.06
C GLU A 257 -14.41 12.89 4.05
N ALA A 258 -15.34 13.77 3.65
CA ALA A 258 -16.38 13.45 2.67
C ALA A 258 -15.79 13.27 1.27
N GLY A 259 -14.84 14.12 0.88
CA GLY A 259 -14.09 14.01 -0.37
C GLY A 259 -13.25 12.73 -0.44
N GLN A 260 -12.53 12.39 0.64
CA GLN A 260 -11.80 11.12 0.73
C GLN A 260 -12.73 9.90 0.58
N ALA A 261 -13.88 9.93 1.27
CA ALA A 261 -14.89 8.88 1.21
C ALA A 261 -15.52 8.74 -0.20
N ALA A 262 -15.80 9.86 -0.87
CA ALA A 262 -16.33 9.87 -2.24
C ALA A 262 -15.31 9.30 -3.23
N TYR A 263 -14.03 9.67 -3.11
CA TYR A 263 -12.95 9.15 -3.94
C TYR A 263 -12.83 7.62 -3.85
N LEU A 264 -12.76 7.08 -2.63
CA LEU A 264 -12.64 5.64 -2.43
C LEU A 264 -13.86 4.88 -2.96
N ARG A 265 -15.07 5.41 -2.74
CA ARG A 265 -16.31 4.84 -3.26
C ARG A 265 -16.31 4.78 -4.78
N GLU A 266 -15.93 5.87 -5.46
CA GLU A 266 -15.83 5.94 -6.92
C GLU A 266 -14.88 4.87 -7.46
N LEU A 267 -13.66 4.78 -6.91
CA LEU A 267 -12.66 3.83 -7.40
C LEU A 267 -13.07 2.37 -7.15
N LEU A 268 -13.60 2.08 -5.96
CA LEU A 268 -14.14 0.75 -5.66
C LEU A 268 -15.28 0.35 -6.62
N GLU A 269 -16.18 1.27 -6.95
CA GLU A 269 -17.25 1.04 -7.94
C GLU A 269 -16.70 0.81 -9.36
N ILE A 270 -15.67 1.56 -9.77
CA ILE A 270 -14.97 1.31 -11.05
C ILE A 270 -14.34 -0.08 -11.05
N PHE A 271 -13.53 -0.41 -10.04
CA PHE A 271 -12.83 -1.69 -9.98
C PHE A 271 -13.79 -2.89 -9.95
N ASP A 272 -14.85 -2.82 -9.15
CA ASP A 272 -15.84 -3.89 -9.09
C ASP A 272 -16.60 -4.04 -10.42
N SER A 273 -17.04 -2.94 -11.02
CA SER A 273 -17.81 -2.98 -12.28
C SER A 273 -16.98 -3.39 -13.51
N GLU A 274 -15.68 -3.11 -13.53
CA GLU A 274 -14.79 -3.50 -14.63
C GLU A 274 -14.15 -4.89 -14.43
N GLY A 275 -14.44 -5.57 -13.32
CA GLY A 275 -14.05 -6.97 -13.11
C GLY A 275 -12.67 -7.19 -12.49
N VAL A 276 -12.18 -6.25 -11.68
CA VAL A 276 -10.96 -6.45 -10.88
C VAL A 276 -11.17 -7.59 -9.88
N ASP A 277 -10.16 -8.48 -9.75
CA ASP A 277 -10.24 -9.64 -8.86
C ASP A 277 -10.15 -9.22 -7.40
N SER A 278 -9.16 -8.39 -7.06
CA SER A 278 -8.89 -7.98 -5.67
C SER A 278 -8.51 -6.49 -5.60
N THR A 279 -8.91 -5.79 -4.55
CA THR A 279 -8.48 -4.40 -4.31
C THR A 279 -8.05 -4.22 -2.87
N PHE A 280 -7.04 -3.40 -2.62
CA PHE A 280 -6.55 -3.06 -1.29
C PHE A 280 -6.56 -1.54 -1.12
N VAL A 281 -7.46 -1.03 -0.29
CA VAL A 281 -7.47 0.40 0.05
C VAL A 281 -6.19 0.73 0.82
N PHE A 282 -5.43 1.70 0.34
CA PHE A 282 -4.21 2.18 0.98
C PHE A 282 -4.54 3.47 1.76
N LEU A 283 -4.69 3.45 3.08
CA LEU A 283 -4.39 2.38 4.06
C LEU A 283 -5.36 2.41 5.26
N PHE A 284 -5.28 1.41 6.15
CA PHE A 284 -6.10 1.38 7.37
C PHE A 284 -5.80 2.56 8.31
N ALA A 285 -4.57 2.60 8.86
CA ALA A 285 -4.10 3.61 9.82
C ALA A 285 -2.66 4.00 9.48
N LEU A 286 -2.31 5.29 9.62
CA LEU A 286 -0.94 5.79 9.43
C LEU A 286 -0.45 6.42 10.73
N TYR A 287 0.27 5.64 11.54
CA TYR A 287 0.57 5.98 12.94
C TYR A 287 1.50 7.18 13.13
N ASN A 288 2.38 7.45 12.17
CA ASN A 288 3.24 8.64 12.19
C ASN A 288 2.53 9.92 11.68
N TYR A 289 1.24 9.86 11.35
CA TYR A 289 0.43 11.01 10.92
C TYR A 289 -0.73 11.24 11.90
N PRO A 290 -0.45 11.68 13.13
CA PRO A 290 -1.46 11.85 14.18
C PRO A 290 -2.42 13.00 13.88
N HIS A 291 -3.62 12.88 14.45
CA HIS A 291 -4.65 13.90 14.38
C HIS A 291 -4.50 14.92 15.51
N ARG A 292 -4.23 16.17 15.15
CA ARG A 292 -4.00 17.28 16.11
C ARG A 292 -4.90 18.48 15.83
N PRO A 293 -6.22 18.38 16.08
CA PRO A 293 -7.18 19.44 15.72
C PRO A 293 -7.11 20.67 16.62
N ASN A 294 -6.46 20.56 17.78
CA ASN A 294 -6.46 21.56 18.84
C ASN A 294 -5.06 22.19 18.97
N GLY A 295 -4.59 22.89 17.94
CA GLY A 295 -3.24 23.45 17.89
C GLY A 295 -3.02 24.34 16.68
N ASP A 296 -1.76 24.52 16.27
CA ASP A 296 -1.44 25.06 14.96
C ASP A 296 -2.06 24.12 13.90
N PRO A 297 -2.88 24.61 12.95
CA PRO A 297 -3.44 23.78 11.89
C PRO A 297 -2.39 22.98 11.09
N ARG A 298 -1.14 23.43 11.08
CA ARG A 298 -0.02 22.75 10.43
C ARG A 298 0.47 21.52 11.19
N ASP A 299 0.09 21.35 12.44
CA ASP A 299 0.49 20.19 13.25
C ASP A 299 -0.45 18.99 13.07
N ASP A 300 -1.63 19.17 12.45
CA ASP A 300 -2.60 18.11 12.14
C ASP A 300 -2.14 17.26 10.93
N LEU A 301 -1.10 16.46 11.15
CA LEU A 301 -0.47 15.61 10.13
C LEU A 301 -1.47 14.65 9.49
N ASP A 302 -2.52 14.20 10.19
CA ASP A 302 -3.57 13.34 9.64
C ASP A 302 -4.24 13.93 8.36
N LEU A 303 -4.20 15.25 8.13
CA LEU A 303 -4.63 15.86 6.87
C LEU A 303 -3.87 15.31 5.67
N ALA A 304 -2.56 15.10 5.80
CA ALA A 304 -1.70 14.52 4.77
C ALA A 304 -1.80 12.98 4.71
N GLY A 305 -2.40 12.34 5.73
CA GLY A 305 -2.48 10.89 5.83
C GLY A 305 -3.55 10.28 4.92
N LEU A 306 -3.20 9.16 4.29
CA LEU A 306 -4.09 8.33 3.47
C LEU A 306 -4.98 7.38 4.29
N GLY A 307 -4.74 7.27 5.61
CA GLY A 307 -5.46 6.36 6.51
C GLY A 307 -6.96 6.60 6.52
N ILE A 308 -7.76 5.54 6.59
CA ILE A 308 -9.23 5.62 6.74
C ILE A 308 -9.70 5.77 8.20
N VAL A 309 -8.75 5.70 9.15
CA VAL A 309 -8.91 6.12 10.53
C VAL A 309 -7.95 7.26 10.84
N LYS A 310 -8.27 8.10 11.82
CA LYS A 310 -7.38 9.15 12.32
C LYS A 310 -6.78 8.73 13.65
N VAL A 311 -5.45 8.80 13.75
CA VAL A 311 -4.69 8.34 14.91
C VAL A 311 -4.71 9.39 16.02
N LEU A 312 -4.87 8.94 17.26
CA LEU A 312 -5.06 9.77 18.45
C LEU A 312 -3.89 9.51 19.42
N GLU A 313 -3.18 10.56 19.84
CA GLU A 313 -2.01 10.42 20.72
C GLU A 313 -2.43 10.30 22.20
N ASP A 314 -3.31 11.19 22.67
CA ASP A 314 -3.60 11.32 24.11
C ASP A 314 -4.96 10.75 24.55
N ARG A 315 -5.65 10.02 23.66
CA ARG A 315 -7.01 9.53 23.94
C ARG A 315 -7.38 8.32 23.11
N ARG A 316 -8.45 7.64 23.52
CA ARG A 316 -9.08 6.55 22.78
C ARG A 316 -10.21 7.06 21.88
N GLY A 317 -10.56 6.26 20.89
CA GLY A 317 -11.70 6.48 20.00
C GLY A 317 -13.03 6.47 20.76
N HIS A 318 -14.03 7.14 20.18
CA HIS A 318 -15.41 7.07 20.64
C HIS A 318 -16.11 5.83 20.07
N THR A 319 -15.86 5.49 18.80
CA THR A 319 -16.45 4.32 18.15
C THR A 319 -15.82 3.02 18.68
N TYR A 320 -14.51 3.02 18.91
CA TYR A 320 -13.75 1.90 19.47
C TYR A 320 -12.97 2.37 20.71
N PRO A 321 -13.55 2.26 21.92
CA PRO A 321 -12.92 2.77 23.15
C PRO A 321 -11.62 2.07 23.57
N ASP A 322 -11.34 0.90 22.99
CA ASP A 322 -10.10 0.14 23.13
C ASP A 322 -9.00 0.63 22.17
N MET A 323 -9.32 1.47 21.19
CA MET A 323 -8.41 1.89 20.12
C MET A 323 -7.92 3.33 20.27
N ALA A 324 -6.67 3.58 19.88
CA ALA A 324 -6.06 4.91 19.81
C ALA A 324 -6.28 5.58 18.44
N TRP A 325 -7.44 5.34 17.83
CA TRP A 325 -7.85 5.95 16.58
C TRP A 325 -9.37 6.04 16.50
N GLU A 326 -9.86 6.91 15.62
CA GLU A 326 -11.29 7.06 15.32
C GLU A 326 -11.55 6.85 13.82
N PRO A 327 -12.62 6.15 13.41
CA PRO A 327 -13.01 6.08 12.00
C PRO A 327 -13.18 7.46 11.35
N LYS A 328 -12.67 7.62 10.13
CA LYS A 328 -13.08 8.70 9.23
C LYS A 328 -14.34 8.30 8.46
N MET A 329 -14.98 9.26 7.78
CA MET A 329 -16.08 8.93 6.85
C MET A 329 -15.69 7.89 5.78
N ALA A 330 -14.41 7.84 5.40
CA ALA A 330 -13.87 6.86 4.48
C ALA A 330 -14.03 5.40 4.97
N PHE A 331 -13.88 5.14 6.28
CA PHE A 331 -14.13 3.83 6.88
C PHE A 331 -15.54 3.34 6.58
N THR A 332 -16.54 4.20 6.83
CA THR A 332 -17.95 3.87 6.58
C THR A 332 -18.21 3.64 5.10
N ALA A 333 -17.64 4.47 4.21
CA ALA A 333 -17.81 4.30 2.77
C ALA A 333 -17.24 2.97 2.26
N VAL A 334 -16.07 2.55 2.75
CA VAL A 334 -15.46 1.25 2.42
C VAL A 334 -16.32 0.11 2.97
N ALA A 335 -16.73 0.17 4.24
CA ALA A 335 -17.60 -0.84 4.85
C ALA A 335 -18.93 -1.03 4.08
N GLU A 336 -19.57 0.08 3.68
CA GLU A 336 -20.81 0.05 2.91
C GLU A 336 -20.65 -0.57 1.52
N HIS A 337 -19.52 -0.32 0.86
CA HIS A 337 -19.23 -0.92 -0.43
C HIS A 337 -18.97 -2.43 -0.28
N TYR A 338 -18.12 -2.84 0.67
CA TYR A 338 -17.74 -4.24 0.87
C TYR A 338 -18.82 -5.12 1.49
N ARG A 339 -19.83 -4.56 2.14
CA ARG A 339 -21.00 -5.33 2.62
C ARG A 339 -21.86 -5.91 1.50
N LYS A 340 -21.85 -5.30 0.30
CA LYS A 340 -22.65 -5.71 -0.85
C LYS A 340 -22.20 -7.06 -1.42
#